data_AF-A0A3D4VYY9-F1
#
_entry.id   AF-A0A3D4VYY9-F1
#
_cell.length_a   1.000
_cell.length_b   1.000
_cell.length_c   1.000
_cell.angle_alpha   90.00
_cell.angle_beta   90.00
_cell.angle_gamma   90.00
#
_symmetry.space_group_name_H-M   'P 1'
#
loop_
_entity.id
_entity.type
_entity.pdbx_description
1 polymer ?
#
loop_
_entity_poly.entity_id
_entity_poly.type
_entity_poly.pdbx_seq_one_letter_code
_entity_poly.pdbx_strand_id
1 'polypeptide(L)' 'MLTLGKKTLSVPILQGGMGVGVSLGGLAGAVAACGGMGC' A
#
# COMPACT_ATOMS: atom_id res chain seq x y z
N MET A 1 13.09 3.97 -7.54
CA MET A 1 12.37 2.68 -7.36
C MET A 1 12.58 2.24 -5.92
N LEU A 2 11.52 2.04 -5.15
CA LEU A 2 11.63 1.68 -3.73
C LEU A 2 11.41 0.17 -3.59
N THR A 3 12.38 -0.54 -3.01
CA THR A 3 12.28 -1.98 -2.76
C THR A 3 12.18 -2.22 -1.26
N LEU A 4 11.11 -2.89 -0.84
CA LEU A 4 10.85 -3.30 0.54
C LEU A 4 10.96 -4.83 0.61
N GLY A 5 12.06 -5.31 1.20
CA GLY A 5 12.39 -6.73 1.24
C GLY A 5 12.52 -7.30 -0.18
N LYS A 6 11.57 -8.14 -0.59
CA LYS A 6 11.51 -8.78 -1.92
C LYS A 6 10.50 -8.13 -2.88
N LYS A 7 9.80 -7.09 -2.45
CA LYS A 7 8.79 -6.40 -3.26
C LYS A 7 9.34 -5.07 -3.73
N THR A 8 9.22 -4.82 -5.03
CA THR A 8 9.59 -3.55 -5.64
C THR A 8 8.31 -2.79 -5.96
N LEU A 9 8.22 -1.56 -5.43
CA LEU A 9 7.09 -0.68 -5.69
C LEU A 9 7.37 0.16 -6.94
N SER A 10 6.36 0.23 -7.81
CA SER A 10 6.37 1.09 -8.98
C SER A 10 6.29 2.55 -8.57
N VAL A 11 5.53 2.84 -7.52
CA VAL A 11 5.38 4.17 -6.94
C VAL A 11 5.83 4.10 -5.47
N PRO A 12 6.76 4.94 -5.01
CA PRO A 12 7.31 4.87 -3.66
C PRO A 12 6.34 5.46 -2.60
N ILE A 13 5.09 5.00 -2.61
CA ILE A 13 4.02 5.43 -1.71
C ILE A 13 3.56 4.24 -0.87
N LEU A 14 3.45 4.51 0.43
CA LEU A 14 2.98 3.59 1.45
C LEU A 14 1.71 4.18 2.07
N GLN A 15 0.63 3.41 2.05
CA GLN A 15 -0.58 3.78 2.80
C GLN A 15 -0.35 3.51 4.29
N GLY A 16 -0.62 4.51 5.12
CA GLY A 16 -0.63 4.34 6.56
C GLY A 16 -1.88 3.61 7.05
N GLY A 17 -1.76 2.95 8.21
CA GLY A 17 -2.90 2.37 8.91
C GLY A 17 -3.80 3.47 9.46
N MET A 18 -5.07 3.43 9.09
CA MET A 18 -6.10 4.30 9.65
C MET A 18 -7.01 3.46 10.53
N GLY A 19 -7.18 3.88 11.79
CA GLY A 19 -8.00 3.18 12.78
C GLY A 19 -9.47 3.05 12.38
N VAL A 20 -10.27 2.30 13.17
CA VAL A 20 -11.72 2.11 12.92
C VAL A 20 -12.03 1.47 11.56
N GLY A 21 -11.09 0.68 11.01
CA GLY A 21 -11.31 -0.07 9.77
C GLY A 21 -11.31 0.77 8.48
N VAL A 22 -10.78 1.99 8.50
CA VAL A 22 -10.72 2.81 7.28
C VAL A 22 -9.71 2.26 6.26
N SER A 23 -8.58 1.69 6.74
CA SER A 23 -7.58 1.02 5.88
C SER A 23 -7.89 -0.47 5.63
N LEU A 24 -9.15 -0.92 5.75
CA LEU A 24 -9.51 -2.31 5.42
C LEU A 24 -9.21 -2.66 3.94
N GLY A 25 -9.37 -3.93 3.59
CA GLY A 25 -8.89 -4.52 2.33
C GLY A 25 -9.28 -3.79 1.03
N GLY A 26 -10.35 -2.99 1.02
CA GLY A 26 -10.71 -2.18 -0.14
C GLY A 26 -9.70 -1.08 -0.48
N LEU A 27 -9.32 -0.25 0.51
CA LEU A 27 -8.37 0.84 0.28
C LEU A 27 -6.94 0.30 0.10
N ALA A 28 -6.55 -0.70 0.90
CA ALA A 28 -5.27 -1.37 0.76
C ALA A 28 -5.09 -2.04 -0.61
N GLY A 29 -6.16 -2.67 -1.12
CA GLY A 29 -6.18 -3.26 -2.47
C GLY A 29 -6.05 -2.21 -3.57
N ALA A 30 -6.74 -1.07 -3.44
CA ALA A 30 -6.65 0.02 -4.41
C ALA A 30 -5.24 0.62 -4.49
N VAL A 31 -4.57 0.82 -3.34
CA VAL A 31 -3.18 1.32 -3.31
C VAL A 31 -2.21 0.31 -3.95
N ALA A 32 -2.41 -0.98 -3.68
CA ALA A 32 -1.61 -2.03 -4.30
C ALA A 32 -1.81 -2.12 -5.82
N ALA A 33 -3.04 -1.94 -6.32
CA ALA A 33 -3.36 -1.91 -7.75
C ALA A 33 -2.68 -0.74 -8.48
N CYS A 34 -2.51 0.40 -7.81
CA CYS A 34 -1.75 1.55 -8.31
C CYS A 34 -0.22 1.37 -8.21
N GLY A 35 0.27 0.25 -7.68
CA GLY A 35 1.69 -0.04 -7.56
C GLY A 35 2.38 0.55 -6.33
N GLY A 36 1.61 1.01 -5.35
CA GLY A 36 2.06 1.33 -3.99
C GLY A 36 1.90 0.15 -3.05
N MET A 37 2.08 0.38 -1.75
CA MET A 37 1.84 -0.63 -0.72
C MET A 37 0.71 -0.19 0.21
N GLY A 38 -0.39 -0.96 0.22
CA GLY A 38 -1.48 -0.83 1.18
C GLY A 38 -1.22 -1.63 2.46
N CYS A 39 -1.67 -1.15 3.61
CA CYS A 39 -1.66 -1.89 4.88
C CYS A 39 -3.07 -2.07 5.43
#